data_AF-A0A7X9FAI9-F1
#
_entry.id   AF-A0A7X9FAI9-F1
#
_cell.length_a   1.000
_cell.length_b   1.000
_cell.length_c   1.000
_cell.angle_alpha   90.00
_cell.angle_beta   90.00
_cell.angle_gamma   90.00
#
_symmetry.space_group_name_H-M   'P 1'
#
loop_
_entity.id
_entity.type
_entity.pdbx_description
1 polymer ?
#
loop_
_entity_poly.entity_id
_entity_poly.type
_entity_poly.pdbx_seq_one_letter_code
_entity_poly.pdbx_strand_id
1 'polypeptide(L)'
;MKRSVFRILLLFSVTSVAAFSQSSNIPQGSVPAPTNIRPGDCPCIFSDLRVFFRVSAPDAGKVQVDLGKVYDMQRDDRGIWSV
;
A
#
# COMPACT_ATOMS: atom_id res chain seq x y z
N MET A 1 -41.59 -14.56 28.16
CA MET A 1 -41.45 -13.58 27.04
C MET A 1 -40.20 -12.68 27.12
N LYS A 2 -39.48 -12.57 28.25
CA LYS A 2 -38.33 -11.65 28.39
C LYS A 2 -36.94 -12.24 28.07
N ARG A 3 -36.83 -13.57 27.91
CA ARG A 3 -35.57 -14.27 27.60
C ARG A 3 -35.31 -14.45 26.09
N SER A 4 -36.34 -14.43 25.26
CA SER A 4 -36.21 -14.55 23.80
C SER A 4 -35.86 -13.24 23.10
N VAL A 5 -36.27 -12.08 23.65
CA VAL A 5 -35.92 -10.75 23.10
C VAL A 5 -34.43 -10.46 23.24
N PHE A 6 -33.80 -10.95 24.32
CA PHE A 6 -32.35 -10.79 24.54
C PHE A 6 -31.50 -11.57 23.54
N ARG A 7 -32.01 -12.68 22.99
CA ARG A 7 -31.31 -13.44 21.94
C ARG A 7 -31.43 -12.80 20.56
N ILE A 8 -32.48 -12.01 20.33
CA ILE A 8 -32.69 -11.30 19.06
C ILE A 8 -31.81 -10.03 18.99
N LEU A 9 -31.46 -9.43 20.13
CA LEU A 9 -30.49 -8.32 20.19
C LEU A 9 -29.03 -8.73 19.98
N LEU A 10 -28.69 -10.02 20.03
CA LEU A 10 -27.31 -10.50 19.90
C LEU A 10 -26.86 -10.75 18.45
N LEU A 11 -27.74 -10.54 17.48
CA LEU A 11 -27.53 -10.91 16.07
C LEU A 11 -27.26 -9.73 15.13
N PHE A 12 -27.05 -8.52 15.66
CA PHE A 12 -27.01 -7.30 14.83
C PHE A 12 -25.77 -6.41 14.96
N SER A 13 -24.73 -6.80 15.67
CA SER A 13 -23.57 -5.92 15.83
C SER A 13 -22.27 -6.57 15.38
N VAL A 14 -21.69 -5.94 14.35
CA VAL A 14 -20.27 -5.92 14.01
C VAL A 14 -19.81 -6.96 12.99
N THR A 15 -20.34 -6.89 11.77
CA THR A 15 -19.51 -7.14 10.59
C THR A 15 -18.66 -5.89 10.35
N SER A 16 -17.57 -5.74 11.12
CA SER A 16 -16.51 -4.79 10.76
C SER A 16 -15.86 -5.31 9.49
N VAL A 17 -16.29 -4.79 8.34
CA VAL A 17 -15.45 -4.82 7.14
C VAL A 17 -14.22 -4.02 7.52
N ALA A 18 -13.12 -4.70 7.80
CA ALA A 18 -11.81 -4.06 7.89
C ALA A 18 -11.56 -3.46 6.51
N ALA A 19 -11.92 -2.18 6.34
CA ALA A 19 -11.37 -1.38 5.26
C ALA A 19 -9.86 -1.37 5.53
N PHE A 20 -9.14 -2.24 4.83
CA PHE A 20 -7.69 -2.19 4.79
C PHE A 20 -7.31 -0.87 4.11
N SER A 21 -7.29 0.21 4.88
CA SER A 21 -6.47 1.37 4.54
C SER A 21 -5.04 0.87 4.58
N GLN A 22 -4.54 0.38 3.43
CA GLN A 22 -3.11 0.21 3.26
C GLN A 22 -2.52 1.60 3.43
N SER A 23 -1.93 1.87 4.59
CA SER A 23 -1.22 3.11 4.83
C SER A 23 -0.22 3.26 3.70
N SER A 24 -0.43 4.25 2.83
CA SER A 24 0.55 4.61 1.83
C SER A 24 1.80 5.01 2.59
N ASN A 25 2.79 4.12 2.59
CA ASN A 25 4.06 4.33 3.26
C ASN A 25 4.87 5.27 2.38
N ILE A 26 4.52 6.56 2.42
CA ILE A 26 5.26 7.62 1.74
C ILE A 26 6.55 7.83 2.52
N PRO A 27 7.73 7.69 1.89
CA PRO A 27 9.00 7.96 2.56
C PRO A 27 9.04 9.39 3.10
N GLN A 28 9.54 9.56 4.32
CA GLN A 28 9.72 10.88 4.92
C GLN A 28 10.60 11.76 4.02
N GLY A 29 10.19 13.01 3.79
CA GLY A 29 10.91 13.95 2.93
C GLY A 29 10.66 13.75 1.43
N SER A 30 9.69 12.93 1.04
CA SER A 30 9.21 12.80 -0.33
C SER A 30 7.77 13.28 -0.49
N VAL A 31 7.37 13.58 -1.72
CA VAL A 31 6.00 13.91 -2.11
C VAL A 31 5.53 12.97 -3.23
N PRO A 32 4.24 12.55 -3.27
CA PRO A 32 3.71 11.79 -4.40
C PRO A 32 3.96 12.50 -5.73
N ALA A 33 4.31 11.73 -6.76
CA ALA A 33 4.38 12.28 -8.11
C ALA A 33 2.97 12.76 -8.54
N PRO A 34 2.85 13.95 -9.17
CA PRO A 34 1.56 14.49 -9.60
C PRO A 34 0.88 13.67 -10.70
N THR A 35 1.63 12.76 -11.32
CA THR A 35 1.17 11.84 -12.36
C THR A 35 0.60 10.52 -11.81
N ASN A 36 0.60 10.32 -10.49
CA ASN A 36 0.05 9.11 -9.88
C ASN A 36 -1.46 9.04 -10.07
N ILE A 37 -1.96 7.85 -10.45
CA ILE A 37 -3.41 7.61 -10.59
C ILE A 37 -4.11 7.82 -9.25
N ARG A 38 -3.49 7.36 -8.15
CA ARG A 38 -3.95 7.64 -6.78
C ARG A 38 -3.04 8.70 -6.17
N PRO A 39 -3.57 9.88 -5.77
CA PRO A 39 -2.76 10.98 -5.26
C PRO A 39 -1.89 10.69 -4.03
N GLY A 40 -2.21 9.62 -3.28
CA GLY A 40 -1.48 9.22 -2.08
C GLY A 40 -0.51 8.05 -2.27
N ASP A 41 -0.39 7.50 -3.48
CA ASP A 41 0.52 6.37 -3.76
C ASP A 41 1.88 6.89 -4.25
N CYS A 42 2.85 5.98 -4.44
CA CYS A 42 4.13 6.27 -5.11
C CYS A 42 4.07 5.83 -6.59
N PRO A 43 4.97 6.30 -7.48
CA PRO A 43 6.28 6.90 -7.22
C PRO A 43 6.24 8.19 -6.41
N CYS A 44 7.22 8.35 -5.53
CA CYS A 44 7.37 9.50 -4.64
C CYS A 44 8.70 10.19 -4.91
N ILE A 45 8.72 11.53 -4.98
CA ILE A 45 9.86 12.34 -5.38
C ILE A 45 10.44 13.04 -4.15
N PHE A 46 11.74 12.89 -3.90
CA PHE A 46 12.47 13.57 -2.84
C PHE A 46 12.89 14.99 -3.27
N SER A 47 13.24 15.84 -2.31
CA SER A 47 13.71 17.21 -2.58
C SER A 47 15.00 17.29 -3.41
N ASP A 48 15.80 16.21 -3.43
CA ASP A 48 17.02 16.08 -4.23
C ASP A 48 16.78 15.43 -5.60
N LEU A 49 15.52 15.34 -6.03
CA LEU A 49 15.06 14.78 -7.31
C LEU A 49 15.25 13.26 -7.46
N ARG A 50 15.61 12.54 -6.39
CA ARG A 50 15.49 11.08 -6.39
C ARG A 50 14.02 10.65 -6.36
N VAL A 51 13.74 9.49 -6.93
CA VAL A 51 12.39 8.93 -6.99
C VAL A 51 12.39 7.57 -6.30
N PHE A 52 11.48 7.39 -5.35
CA PHE A 52 11.19 6.12 -4.71
C PHE A 52 10.12 5.38 -5.50
N PHE A 53 10.45 4.18 -5.98
CA PHE A 53 9.49 3.28 -6.62
C PHE A 53 9.14 2.13 -5.69
N ARG A 54 7.89 1.69 -5.75
CA ARG A 54 7.41 0.55 -4.97
C ARG A 54 6.36 -0.24 -5.73
N VAL A 55 6.46 -1.57 -5.73
CA VAL A 55 5.44 -2.46 -6.32
C VAL A 55 5.34 -3.78 -5.54
N SER A 56 4.13 -4.32 -5.41
CA SER A 56 3.91 -5.67 -4.89
C SER A 56 4.05 -6.68 -6.03
N ALA A 57 5.03 -7.58 -5.94
CA ALA A 57 5.24 -8.63 -6.93
C ALA A 57 5.87 -9.87 -6.26
N PRO A 58 5.12 -10.57 -5.40
CA PRO A 58 5.66 -11.64 -4.54
C PRO A 58 6.21 -12.83 -5.30
N ASP A 59 5.70 -13.10 -6.50
CA ASP A 59 6.12 -14.24 -7.32
C ASP A 59 7.19 -13.84 -8.36
N ALA A 60 7.58 -12.56 -8.43
CA ALA A 60 8.60 -12.11 -9.35
C ALA A 60 9.99 -12.62 -8.92
N GLY A 61 10.81 -13.04 -9.89
CA GLY A 61 12.22 -13.35 -9.68
C GLY A 61 13.13 -12.12 -9.75
N LYS A 62 12.73 -11.10 -10.53
CA LYS A 62 13.46 -9.85 -10.69
C LYS A 62 12.49 -8.72 -11.02
N VAL A 63 12.68 -7.55 -10.42
CA VAL A 63 11.96 -6.32 -10.78
C VAL A 63 12.98 -5.21 -11.00
N GLN A 64 12.76 -4.43 -12.05
CA GLN A 64 13.62 -3.31 -12.44
C GLN A 64 12.76 -2.11 -12.86
N VAL A 65 13.31 -0.91 -12.71
CA VAL A 65 12.72 0.33 -13.24
C VAL A 65 13.63 0.89 -14.33
N ASP A 66 13.06 1.26 -15.46
CA ASP A 66 13.77 1.93 -16.56
C ASP A 66 13.34 3.41 -16.64
N LEU A 67 14.30 4.31 -16.44
CA LEU A 67 14.16 5.76 -16.64
C LEU A 67 15.21 6.30 -17.61
N GLY A 68 15.47 5.57 -18.70
CA GLY A 68 16.63 5.78 -19.59
C GLY A 68 17.93 5.17 -19.05
N LYS A 69 17.84 4.57 -17.86
CA LYS A 69 18.81 3.68 -17.22
C LYS A 69 18.00 2.66 -16.42
N VAL A 70 18.47 1.42 -16.40
CA VAL A 70 17.83 0.34 -15.65
C VAL A 70 18.37 0.30 -14.22
N TYR A 71 17.45 0.31 -13.25
CA TYR A 71 17.73 0.20 -11.82
C TYR A 71 17.14 -1.09 -11.27
N ASP A 72 17.98 -1.92 -10.63
CA ASP A 72 17.53 -3.13 -9.94
C ASP A 72 16.78 -2.76 -8.65
N MET A 73 15.64 -3.40 -8.40
CA MET A 73 14.87 -3.21 -7.17
C MET A 73 15.22 -4.27 -6.13
N GLN A 74 15.03 -3.92 -4.86
CA GLN A 74 15.23 -4.83 -3.73
C GLN A 74 13.89 -5.36 -3.24
N ARG A 75 13.79 -6.68 -3.07
CA ARG A 75 12.61 -7.37 -2.55
C ARG A 75 12.66 -7.48 -1.03
N ASP A 76 11.58 -7.14 -0.34
CA ASP A 76 11.40 -7.41 1.08
C ASP A 76 10.83 -8.83 1.34
N ASP A 77 10.69 -9.19 2.61
CA ASP A 77 10.15 -10.48 3.06
C ASP A 77 8.69 -10.72 2.64
N ARG A 78 7.94 -9.66 2.34
CA ARG A 78 6.54 -9.71 1.88
C ARG A 78 6.39 -9.68 0.36
N GLY A 79 7.50 -9.68 -0.39
CA GLY A 79 7.44 -9.61 -1.85
C GLY A 79 7.12 -8.22 -2.40
N ILE A 80 7.34 -7.18 -1.59
CA ILE A 80 7.33 -5.79 -2.03
C ILE A 80 8.72 -5.44 -2.55
N TRP A 81 8.75 -4.87 -3.74
CA TRP A 81 9.98 -4.39 -4.37
C TRP A 81 10.06 -2.89 -4.24
N SER A 82 11.23 -2.36 -3.89
CA SER A 82 11.50 -0.92 -3.88
C SER A 82 12.91 -0.56 -4.34
N VAL A 83 13.06 0.67 -4.84
CA VAL A 83 14.34 1.33 -5.19
C VAL A 83 14.25 2.83 -4.93
#